data_AF-A0A945ZFC8-F1
#
_entry.id   AF-A0A945ZFC8-F1
#
_cell.length_a   1.000
_cell.length_b   1.000
_cell.length_c   1.000
_cell.angle_alpha   90.00
_cell.angle_beta   90.00
_cell.angle_gamma   90.00
#
_symmetry.space_group_name_H-M   'P 1'
#
loop_
_entity.id
_entity.type
_entity.pdbx_description
1 polymer ?
#
loop_
_entity_poly.entity_id
_entity_poly.type
_entity_poly.pdbx_seq_one_letter_code
_entity_poly.pdbx_strand_id
1 'polypeptide(L)'
;EPRVKVPARSISVAGRQTTVYTLECPGGWHLIGRTPVDFYDGDREDPILVAAGDQIQFIPISEPEYHETRRAVEQRTYEIDQAVIDE
;
A
#
# COMPACT_ATOMS: atom_id res chain seq x y z
N GLU A 1 -11.78 17.67 -10.02
CA GLU A 1 -11.13 17.11 -11.21
C GLU A 1 -10.12 16.04 -10.80
N PRO A 2 -9.88 15.01 -11.63
CA PRO A 2 -8.91 13.96 -11.30
C PRO A 2 -7.48 14.51 -11.27
N ARG A 3 -6.65 13.98 -10.37
CA ARG A 3 -5.23 14.33 -10.32
C ARG A 3 -4.52 13.67 -11.49
N VAL A 4 -3.71 14.45 -12.20
CA VAL A 4 -2.87 13.94 -13.31
C VAL A 4 -1.79 13.00 -12.78
N LYS A 5 -1.35 13.20 -11.53
CA LYS A 5 -0.36 12.36 -10.86
C LYS A 5 -0.79 12.07 -9.43
N VAL A 6 -1.11 10.82 -9.16
CA VAL A 6 -1.22 10.26 -7.82
C VAL A 6 0.08 9.51 -7.55
N PRO A 7 0.83 9.88 -6.52
CA PRO A 7 2.08 9.20 -6.21
C PRO A 7 1.86 7.72 -5.86
N ALA A 8 2.83 6.87 -6.17
CA ALA A 8 2.82 5.46 -5.75
C ALA A 8 2.63 5.33 -4.22
N ARG A 9 2.05 4.20 -3.83
CA ARG A 9 1.64 3.79 -2.48
C ARG A 9 0.56 4.64 -1.82
N SER A 10 -0.07 5.55 -2.58
CA SER A 10 -1.19 6.33 -2.06
C SER A 10 -2.40 5.42 -1.81
N ILE A 11 -3.07 5.64 -0.69
CA ILE A 11 -4.33 4.97 -0.33
C ILE A 11 -5.46 5.93 -0.62
N SER A 12 -6.51 5.45 -1.26
CA SER A 12 -7.66 6.26 -1.63
C SER A 12 -8.98 5.55 -1.43
N VAL A 13 -10.06 6.32 -1.38
CA VAL A 13 -11.43 5.83 -1.28
C VAL A 13 -12.33 6.43 -2.35
N ALA A 14 -13.27 5.63 -2.83
CA ALA A 14 -14.43 6.07 -3.61
C ALA A 14 -15.64 5.22 -3.25
N GLY A 15 -16.67 5.86 -2.69
CA GLY A 15 -17.84 5.14 -2.18
C GLY A 15 -17.43 4.11 -1.11
N ARG A 16 -17.68 2.84 -1.39
CA ARG A 16 -17.39 1.70 -0.49
C ARG A 16 -16.08 0.97 -0.82
N GLN A 17 -15.29 1.51 -1.75
CA GLN A 17 -14.06 0.88 -2.23
C GLN A 17 -12.85 1.67 -1.73
N THR A 18 -11.81 0.92 -1.36
CA THR A 18 -10.47 1.43 -1.06
C THR A 18 -9.52 0.95 -2.15
N THR A 19 -8.51 1.75 -2.49
CA THR A 19 -7.48 1.38 -3.47
C THR A 19 -6.11 1.85 -3.02
N VAL A 20 -5.11 0.99 -3.22
CA VAL A 20 -3.69 1.34 -3.14
C VAL A 20 -3.16 1.56 -4.56
N TYR A 21 -2.63 2.75 -4.84
CA TYR A 21 -1.95 3.03 -6.10
C TYR A 21 -0.56 2.41 -6.06
N THR A 22 -0.30 1.34 -6.82
CA THR A 22 1.01 0.67 -6.82
C THR A 22 2.10 1.43 -7.59
N LEU A 23 1.70 2.26 -8.55
CA LEU A 23 2.58 3.06 -9.41
C LEU A 23 2.10 4.52 -9.45
N GLU A 24 2.96 5.46 -9.87
CA GLU A 24 2.52 6.83 -10.16
C GLU A 24 1.63 6.83 -11.40
N CYS A 25 0.36 7.22 -11.25
CA CYS A 25 -0.58 7.32 -12.36
C CYS A 25 -1.69 8.34 -12.08
N PRO A 26 -2.49 8.75 -13.11
CA PRO A 26 -3.64 9.61 -12.89
C PRO A 26 -4.70 8.95 -12.01
N GLY A 27 -5.40 9.73 -11.18
CA GLY A 27 -6.42 9.19 -10.27
C GLY A 27 -7.40 10.24 -9.74
N GLY A 28 -8.68 9.88 -9.72
CA GLY A 28 -9.77 10.77 -9.30
C GLY A 28 -10.27 10.57 -7.86
N TRP A 29 -9.76 9.55 -7.17
CA TRP A 29 -10.29 9.15 -5.87
C TRP A 29 -9.76 10.04 -4.74
N HIS A 30 -10.44 9.99 -3.59
CA HIS A 30 -10.08 10.78 -2.43
C HIS A 30 -8.89 10.12 -1.76
N LEU A 31 -7.72 10.76 -1.79
CA LEU A 31 -6.52 10.26 -1.11
C LEU A 31 -6.71 10.43 0.40
N ILE A 32 -6.47 9.36 1.16
CA ILE A 32 -6.65 9.33 2.62
C ILE A 32 -5.37 9.00 3.38
N GLY A 33 -4.31 8.59 2.68
CA GLY A 33 -3.04 8.25 3.31
C GLY A 33 -2.05 7.64 2.33
N ARG A 34 -0.96 7.08 2.88
CA ARG A 34 0.07 6.34 2.15
C ARG A 34 0.57 5.19 2.99
N THR A 35 0.94 4.10 2.33
CA THR A 35 1.63 2.97 2.97
C THR A 35 3.12 3.00 2.64
N PRO A 36 4.02 2.63 3.58
CA PRO A 36 5.43 2.46 3.27
C PRO A 36 5.71 1.13 2.56
N VAL A 37 4.73 0.25 2.38
CA VAL A 37 4.90 -1.09 1.79
C VAL A 37 4.59 -1.09 0.29
N ASP A 38 5.38 -1.82 -0.49
CA ASP A 38 5.09 -2.04 -1.91
C ASP A 38 4.16 -3.25 -2.09
N PHE A 39 2.98 -2.98 -2.64
CA PHE A 39 1.98 -3.99 -3.02
C PHE A 39 2.31 -4.67 -4.36
N TYR A 40 3.17 -4.04 -5.16
CA TYR A 40 3.76 -4.59 -6.37
C TYR A 40 5.26 -4.31 -6.38
N ASP A 41 6.07 -5.34 -6.60
CA ASP A 41 7.52 -5.24 -6.75
C ASP A 41 7.99 -6.29 -7.75
N GLY A 42 8.37 -5.84 -8.96
CA GLY A 42 8.75 -6.72 -10.06
C GLY A 42 10.04 -7.51 -9.82
N ASP A 43 10.82 -7.16 -8.79
CA ASP A 43 12.06 -7.85 -8.45
C ASP A 43 11.85 -8.95 -7.38
N ARG A 44 10.63 -9.12 -6.85
CA ARG A 44 10.29 -10.22 -5.91
C ARG A 44 9.96 -11.51 -6.65
N GLU A 45 10.17 -12.64 -5.98
CA GLU A 45 9.73 -13.95 -6.49
C GLU A 45 8.22 -14.00 -6.71
N ASP A 46 7.45 -13.45 -5.76
CA ASP A 46 6.03 -13.11 -5.95
C ASP A 46 5.88 -11.58 -6.09
N PRO A 47 5.62 -11.07 -7.31
CA PRO A 47 5.54 -9.64 -7.54
C PRO A 47 4.32 -8.97 -6.91
N ILE A 48 3.28 -9.73 -6.54
CA ILE A 48 2.02 -9.20 -6.04
C ILE A 48 1.87 -9.58 -4.58
N LEU A 49 1.73 -8.58 -3.70
CA LEU A 49 1.69 -8.83 -2.26
C LEU A 49 0.40 -9.52 -1.77
N VAL A 50 -0.72 -9.24 -2.43
CA VAL A 50 -2.06 -9.67 -1.99
C VAL A 50 -2.83 -10.30 -3.14
N ALA A 51 -3.50 -11.41 -2.86
CA ALA A 51 -4.34 -12.13 -3.81
C ALA A 51 -5.84 -11.79 -3.62
N ALA A 52 -6.65 -12.18 -4.59
CA ALA A 52 -8.10 -12.08 -4.46
C ALA A 52 -8.60 -13.02 -3.35
N GLY A 53 -9.31 -12.45 -2.37
CA GLY A 53 -9.77 -13.17 -1.18
C GLY A 53 -9.04 -12.73 0.10
N ASP A 54 -7.87 -12.12 -0.03
CA ASP A 54 -7.12 -11.62 1.13
C ASP A 54 -7.83 -10.44 1.78
N GLN A 55 -7.70 -10.36 3.11
CA GLN A 55 -8.16 -9.22 3.89
C GLN A 55 -6.98 -8.31 4.22
N ILE A 56 -7.20 -7.00 4.14
CA ILE A 56 -6.17 -5.99 4.40
C ILE A 56 -6.64 -5.11 5.56
N GLN A 57 -5.80 -5.02 6.59
CA GLN A 57 -5.97 -4.07 7.69
C GLN A 57 -4.90 -2.98 7.61
N PHE A 58 -5.31 -1.73 7.52
CA PHE A 58 -4.39 -0.59 7.60
C PHE A 58 -4.21 -0.17 9.06
N ILE A 59 -2.95 -0.13 9.51
CA ILE A 59 -2.59 0.35 10.84
C ILE A 59 -2.04 1.77 10.74
N PRO A 60 -2.60 2.75 11.47
CA PRO A 60 -2.07 4.10 11.48
C PRO A 60 -0.69 4.13 12.14
N ILE A 61 0.26 4.77 11.48
CA ILE A 61 1.63 4.99 11.98
C ILE A 61 1.98 6.47 11.87
N SER A 62 2.96 6.90 12.65
CA SER A 62 3.54 8.23 12.56
C SER A 62 4.41 8.40 11.31
N GLU A 63 4.70 9.65 10.94
CA GLU A 63 5.58 9.96 9.81
C GLU A 63 7.02 9.43 9.99
N PRO A 64 7.65 9.50 11.19
CA PRO A 64 8.94 8.86 11.42
C PRO A 64 8.91 7.34 11.19
N GLU A 65 7.91 6.64 11.72
CA GLU A 65 7.72 5.19 11.53
C GLU A 65 7.50 4.84 10.06
N TYR A 66 6.80 5.69 9.32
CA TYR A 66 6.65 5.54 7.86
C TYR A 66 8.01 5.55 7.16
N HIS A 67 8.86 6.52 7.46
CA HIS A 67 10.18 6.63 6.83
C HIS A 67 11.13 5.51 7.24
N GLU A 68 11.07 5.07 8.50
CA GLU A 68 11.82 3.92 8.99
C GLU A 68 11.39 2.63 8.27
N THR A 69 10.09 2.35 8.25
CA THR A 69 9.52 1.18 7.56
C THR A 69 9.86 1.21 6.08
N ARG A 70 9.77 2.38 5.43
CA ARG A 70 10.10 2.52 4.00
C ARG A 70 11.54 2.14 3.70
N ARG A 71 12.49 2.55 4.55
CA ARG A 71 13.90 2.15 4.43
C ARG A 71 14.06 0.63 4.60
N ALA A 72 13.36 0.02 5.55
CA ALA A 72 13.40 -1.42 5.76
C ALA A 72 12.81 -2.20 4.56
N VAL A 73 11.71 -1.73 3.96
CA VAL A 73 11.14 -2.34 2.74
C VAL A 73 12.13 -2.21 1.56
N GLU A 74 12.78 -1.05 1.38
CA GLU A 74 13.82 -0.86 0.34
C GLU A 74 15.03 -1.78 0.55
N GLN A 75 15.38 -2.05 1.81
CA GLN A 75 16.48 -2.95 2.18
C GLN A 75 16.06 -4.44 2.21
N ARG A 76 14.79 -4.75 1.92
CA ARG A 76 14.20 -6.10 2.02
C ARG A 76 14.36 -6.74 3.41
N THR A 77 14.30 -5.93 4.46
CA THR A 77 14.36 -6.36 5.86
C THR A 77 13.04 -6.20 6.61
N TYR A 78 12.02 -5.63 5.95
CA TYR A 78 10.68 -5.52 6.50
C TYR A 78 9.87 -6.79 6.26
N GLU A 79 9.36 -7.38 7.33
CA GLU A 79 8.44 -8.52 7.27
C GLU A 79 7.00 -8.02 7.44
N ILE A 80 6.13 -8.48 6.55
CA ILE A 80 4.70 -8.13 6.60
C ILE A 80 4.02 -9.13 7.53
N ASP A 81 3.29 -8.59 8.50
CA ASP A 81 2.47 -9.41 9.38
C ASP A 81 1.31 -10.04 8.59
N GLN A 82 1.42 -11.33 8.33
CA GLN A 82 0.38 -12.15 7.71
C GLN A 82 -0.28 -12.98 8.79
N ALA A 83 -1.43 -12.53 9.28
CA ALA A 83 -2.27 -13.29 10.19
C ALA A 83 -3.39 -14.00 9.43
N VAL A 84 -3.65 -15.25 9.79
CA VAL A 84 -4.92 -15.91 9.43
C VAL A 84 -5.98 -15.32 10.35
N ILE A 85 -6.91 -14.56 9.77
CA ILE A 85 -8.10 -14.10 10.49
C ILE A 85 -9.09 -15.27 10.46
N ASP A 86 -9.13 -16.06 11.53
CA ASP A 86 -10.18 -17.05 11.72
C ASP A 86 -11.54 -16.34 11.90
N GLU A 87 -12.58 -16.81 11.21
CA GLU A 87 -13.96 -16.29 11.31
C GLU A 87 -14.64 -16.59 12.65
#